data_AF-A0A8C6X6Z9-F1
#
_entry.id   AF-A0A8C6X6Z9-F1
#
_cell.length_a   1.000
_cell.length_b   1.000
_cell.length_c   1.000
_cell.angle_alpha   90.00
_cell.angle_beta   90.00
_cell.angle_gamma   90.00
#
_symmetry.space_group_name_H-M   'P 1'
#
loop_
_entity.id
_entity.type
_entity.pdbx_description
1 polymer ?
#
loop_
_entity_poly.entity_id
_entity_poly.type
_entity_poly.pdbx_seq_one_letter_code
_entity_poly.pdbx_strand_id
1 'polypeptide(L)'
;EEFPEESSLQKVEELIGALSSQKTWSMKVPLEILGIELLECLYWRRGALIYMFCHTVKGRKEWLRKETDLLKKFLKEGIHYLIKMLDFRCTDNPNEEFVVQDTGTAILVNEGIFSDTHLLAMMYCGEMCYWGLKYCGDQGTELHRELPGSSENIIMDFQEIGEKMLTKYIAVCEGPLRSHGWDTKNAKRILDYFKQLSS
;
A
#
# COMPACT_ATOMS: atom_id res chain seq x y z
N GLU A 1 23.88 -8.70 10.53
CA GLU A 1 24.68 -8.01 9.51
C GLU A 1 23.86 -6.81 9.06
N GLU A 2 24.26 -5.60 9.48
CA GLU A 2 23.61 -4.36 9.06
C GLU A 2 24.06 -4.01 7.64
N PHE A 3 23.11 -3.74 6.75
CA PHE A 3 23.43 -3.38 5.37
C PHE A 3 24.11 -2.00 5.32
N PRO A 4 25.23 -1.84 4.60
CA PRO A 4 25.91 -0.56 4.49
C PRO A 4 25.02 0.50 3.82
N GLU A 5 24.79 1.61 4.52
CA GLU A 5 23.75 2.60 4.24
C GLU A 5 23.85 3.28 2.86
N GLU A 6 25.06 3.45 2.32
CA GLU A 6 25.30 4.09 1.02
C GLU A 6 24.96 3.16 -0.16
N SER A 7 25.26 1.86 -0.06
CA SER A 7 24.94 0.88 -1.12
C SER A 7 23.49 0.39 -1.08
N SER A 8 22.82 0.56 0.07
CA SER A 8 21.47 0.05 0.29
C SER A 8 20.42 0.76 -0.58
N LEU A 9 20.54 2.08 -0.74
CA LEU A 9 19.64 2.88 -1.55
C LEU A 9 19.69 2.46 -3.01
N GLN A 10 20.89 2.42 -3.58
CA GLN A 10 21.11 2.05 -4.98
C GLN A 10 20.62 0.64 -5.28
N LYS A 11 20.86 -0.33 -4.38
CA LYS A 11 20.35 -1.70 -4.53
C LYS A 11 18.83 -1.76 -4.46
N VAL A 12 18.19 -0.98 -3.59
CA VAL A 12 16.73 -0.92 -3.51
C VAL A 12 16.15 -0.24 -4.75
N GLU A 13 16.78 0.82 -5.26
CA GLU A 13 16.39 1.45 -6.52
C GLU A 13 16.58 0.51 -7.72
N GLU A 14 17.67 -0.27 -7.76
CA GLU A 14 17.90 -1.32 -8.75
C GLU A 14 16.84 -2.43 -8.66
N LEU A 15 16.47 -2.86 -7.45
CA LEU A 15 15.40 -3.84 -7.22
C LEU A 15 14.03 -3.30 -7.64
N ILE A 16 13.69 -2.07 -7.26
CA ILE A 16 12.45 -1.40 -7.68
C ILE A 16 12.46 -1.24 -9.21
N GLY A 17 13.60 -0.87 -9.79
CA GLY A 17 13.81 -0.76 -11.23
C GLY A 17 13.63 -2.09 -11.95
N ALA A 18 14.20 -3.18 -11.44
CA ALA A 18 14.05 -4.53 -11.99
C ALA A 18 12.62 -5.06 -11.87
N LEU A 19 11.94 -4.77 -10.76
CA LEU A 19 10.52 -5.07 -10.59
C LEU A 19 9.64 -4.20 -11.51
N SER A 20 10.06 -2.96 -11.79
CA SER A 20 9.34 -2.03 -12.64
C SER A 20 9.62 -2.22 -14.14
N SER A 21 10.77 -2.77 -14.53
CA SER A 21 11.13 -3.00 -15.94
C SER A 21 10.35 -4.16 -16.57
N GLN A 22 9.66 -4.95 -15.75
CA GLN A 22 8.63 -5.91 -16.18
C GLN A 22 7.33 -5.26 -16.71
N LYS A 23 7.33 -3.92 -16.93
CA LYS A 23 6.22 -3.11 -17.49
C LYS A 23 5.75 -3.54 -18.89
N THR A 24 6.44 -4.45 -19.58
CA THR A 24 6.05 -4.96 -20.91
C THR A 24 5.27 -6.27 -20.90
N TRP A 25 4.93 -6.84 -19.74
CA TRP A 25 3.84 -7.82 -19.71
C TRP A 25 2.51 -7.08 -19.80
N SER A 26 1.98 -6.99 -21.03
CA SER A 26 0.57 -6.66 -21.27
C SER A 26 -0.28 -7.43 -20.25
N MET A 27 -0.95 -6.74 -19.33
CA MET A 27 -1.56 -7.34 -18.12
C MET A 27 -2.64 -8.40 -18.39
N LYS A 28 -2.96 -8.66 -19.67
CA LYS A 28 -3.79 -9.79 -20.10
C LYS A 28 -3.07 -11.14 -20.01
N VAL A 29 -1.76 -11.18 -20.19
CA VAL A 29 -0.97 -12.43 -20.20
C VAL A 29 -0.66 -12.98 -18.78
N PRO A 30 -0.41 -12.14 -17.74
CA PRO A 30 -0.16 -12.64 -16.39
C PRO A 30 -1.36 -13.33 -15.71
N LEU A 31 -2.60 -12.93 -15.98
CA LEU A 31 -3.76 -13.55 -15.31
C LEU A 31 -3.95 -15.02 -15.74
N GLU A 32 -3.81 -15.31 -17.03
CA GLU A 32 -3.98 -16.65 -17.61
C GLU A 32 -2.82 -17.60 -17.31
N ILE A 33 -1.62 -17.05 -17.04
CA ILE A 33 -0.38 -17.84 -16.86
C ILE A 33 0.08 -17.92 -15.40
N LEU A 34 0.01 -16.81 -14.66
CA LEU A 34 0.52 -16.71 -13.28
C LEU A 34 -0.57 -17.06 -12.25
N GLY A 35 -1.84 -16.93 -12.62
CA GLY A 35 -2.94 -17.09 -11.68
C GLY A 35 -3.06 -15.91 -10.72
N ILE A 36 -4.26 -15.78 -10.15
CA ILE A 36 -4.67 -14.61 -9.37
C ILE A 36 -3.83 -14.39 -8.10
N GLU A 37 -3.42 -15.47 -7.44
CA GLU A 37 -2.65 -15.43 -6.20
C GLU A 37 -1.22 -14.93 -6.40
N LEU A 38 -0.59 -15.26 -7.55
CA LEU A 38 0.76 -14.80 -7.84
C LEU A 38 0.79 -13.31 -8.19
N LEU A 39 -0.27 -12.80 -8.83
CA LEU A 39 -0.35 -11.37 -9.15
C LEU A 39 -0.58 -10.52 -7.89
N GLU A 40 -1.47 -10.94 -7.00
CA GLU A 40 -1.62 -10.35 -5.66
C GLU A 40 -0.29 -10.36 -4.89
N CYS A 41 0.41 -11.51 -4.88
CA CYS A 41 1.71 -11.64 -4.23
C CYS A 41 2.77 -10.69 -4.83
N LEU A 42 2.77 -10.52 -6.15
CA LEU A 42 3.68 -9.60 -6.84
C LEU A 42 3.39 -8.14 -6.44
N TYR A 43 2.13 -7.75 -6.40
CA TYR A 43 1.72 -6.42 -5.95
C TYR A 43 2.08 -6.17 -4.49
N TRP A 44 1.82 -7.14 -3.61
CA TRP A 44 2.27 -7.09 -2.22
C TRP A 44 3.78 -6.87 -2.12
N ARG A 45 4.59 -7.71 -2.80
CA ARG A 45 6.06 -7.62 -2.72
C ARG A 45 6.58 -6.27 -3.21
N ARG A 46 5.99 -5.72 -4.27
CA ARG A 46 6.35 -4.38 -4.79
C ARG A 46 5.97 -3.28 -3.79
N GLY A 47 4.73 -3.29 -3.31
CA GLY A 47 4.25 -2.30 -2.34
C GLY A 47 5.04 -2.33 -1.03
N ALA A 48 5.29 -3.53 -0.49
CA ALA A 48 6.05 -3.72 0.74
C ALA A 48 7.52 -3.30 0.60
N LEU A 49 8.18 -3.58 -0.53
CA LEU A 49 9.55 -3.13 -0.77
C LEU A 49 9.63 -1.60 -0.80
N ILE A 50 8.70 -0.94 -1.50
CA ILE A 50 8.63 0.51 -1.57
C ILE A 50 8.31 1.11 -0.19
N TYR A 51 7.41 0.48 0.56
CA TYR A 51 7.15 0.86 1.95
C TYR A 51 8.42 0.83 2.80
N MET A 52 9.20 -0.26 2.74
CA MET A 52 10.45 -0.40 3.50
C MET A 52 11.50 0.64 3.09
N PHE A 53 11.58 0.96 1.80
CA PHE A 53 12.40 2.06 1.30
C PHE A 53 11.98 3.40 1.92
N CYS A 54 10.70 3.77 1.77
CA CYS A 54 10.14 5.01 2.29
C CYS A 54 10.30 5.11 3.81
N HIS A 55 10.12 3.98 4.51
CA HIS A 55 10.31 3.87 5.95
C HIS A 55 11.77 4.14 6.38
N THR A 56 12.74 3.75 5.56
CA THR A 56 14.15 3.99 5.84
C THR A 56 14.53 5.44 5.56
N VAL A 57 14.15 5.96 4.38
CA VAL A 57 14.57 7.31 3.94
C VAL A 57 13.86 8.43 4.69
N LYS A 58 12.63 8.22 5.22
CA LYS A 58 11.94 9.24 6.05
C LYS A 58 12.72 9.63 7.31
N GLY A 59 13.61 8.76 7.80
CA GLY A 59 14.48 9.05 8.95
C GLY A 59 15.66 9.97 8.62
N ARG A 60 16.00 10.10 7.32
CA ARG A 60 17.18 10.83 6.84
C ARG A 60 16.78 12.26 6.44
N LYS A 61 16.76 13.17 7.42
CA LYS A 61 16.32 14.57 7.24
C LYS A 61 16.99 15.31 6.08
N GLU A 62 18.30 15.10 5.89
CA GLU A 62 19.05 15.76 4.82
C GLU A 62 18.68 15.25 3.42
N TRP A 63 18.43 13.95 3.30
CA TRP A 63 17.96 13.32 2.07
C TRP A 63 16.55 13.79 1.73
N LEU A 64 15.67 13.79 2.73
CA LEU A 64 14.27 14.24 2.58
C LEU A 64 14.17 15.65 2.01
N ARG A 65 15.04 16.56 2.45
CA ARG A 65 15.09 17.96 1.96
C ARG A 65 15.51 18.07 0.50
N LYS A 66 16.28 17.11 -0.03
CA LYS A 66 16.76 17.11 -1.42
C LYS A 66 15.84 16.34 -2.35
N GLU A 67 15.25 15.25 -1.86
CA GLU A 67 14.56 14.24 -2.68
C GLU A 67 13.06 14.13 -2.36
N THR A 68 12.43 15.24 -1.95
CA THR A 68 11.00 15.25 -1.57
C THR A 68 10.09 14.75 -2.71
N ASP A 69 10.38 15.13 -3.96
CA ASP A 69 9.60 14.71 -5.13
C ASP A 69 9.76 13.22 -5.43
N LEU A 70 10.97 12.70 -5.27
CA LEU A 70 11.26 11.28 -5.45
C LEU A 70 10.55 10.45 -4.38
N LEU A 71 10.57 10.91 -3.13
CA LEU A 71 9.77 10.29 -2.06
C LEU A 71 8.29 10.29 -2.41
N LYS A 72 7.72 11.44 -2.84
CA LYS A 72 6.31 11.56 -3.22
C LYS A 72 5.94 10.55 -4.30
N LYS A 73 6.79 10.38 -5.31
CA LYS A 73 6.61 9.38 -6.36
C LYS A 73 6.59 7.96 -5.80
N PHE A 74 7.57 7.58 -4.99
CA PHE A 74 7.61 6.25 -4.40
C PHE A 74 6.42 5.99 -3.48
N LEU A 75 5.98 6.96 -2.68
CA LEU A 75 4.78 6.82 -1.85
C LEU A 75 3.55 6.51 -2.71
N LYS A 76 3.34 7.28 -3.80
CA LYS A 76 2.22 7.04 -4.72
C LYS A 76 2.29 5.65 -5.38
N GLU A 77 3.47 5.23 -5.85
CA GLU A 77 3.65 3.90 -6.45
C GLU A 77 3.44 2.77 -5.43
N GLY A 78 3.94 2.92 -4.21
CA GLY A 78 3.77 1.96 -3.12
C GLY A 78 2.30 1.78 -2.74
N ILE A 79 1.59 2.88 -2.52
CA ILE A 79 0.14 2.88 -2.23
C ILE A 79 -0.63 2.24 -3.39
N HIS A 80 -0.31 2.60 -4.64
CA HIS A 80 -0.97 2.02 -5.81
C HIS A 80 -0.86 0.50 -5.85
N TYR A 81 0.34 -0.06 -5.61
CA TYR A 81 0.52 -1.51 -5.60
C TYR A 81 -0.19 -2.19 -4.43
N LEU A 82 -0.21 -1.58 -3.25
CA LEU A 82 -0.94 -2.15 -2.11
C LEU A 82 -2.46 -2.11 -2.33
N ILE A 83 -3.01 -1.04 -2.92
CA ILE A 83 -4.43 -0.99 -3.31
C ILE A 83 -4.73 -2.08 -4.34
N LYS A 84 -3.89 -2.23 -5.37
CA LYS A 84 -4.06 -3.29 -6.38
C LYS A 84 -4.03 -4.69 -5.77
N MET A 85 -3.23 -4.91 -4.73
CA MET A 85 -3.20 -6.15 -3.97
C MET A 85 -4.50 -6.37 -3.18
N LEU A 86 -5.00 -5.35 -2.49
CA LEU A 86 -6.23 -5.44 -1.68
C LEU A 86 -7.49 -5.63 -2.54
N ASP A 87 -7.55 -5.03 -3.73
CA ASP A 87 -8.71 -5.12 -4.61
C ASP A 87 -8.72 -6.42 -5.45
N PHE A 88 -7.64 -7.21 -5.42
CA PHE A 88 -7.42 -8.28 -6.39
C PHE A 88 -8.34 -9.50 -6.20
N ARG A 89 -8.77 -9.75 -4.96
CA ARG A 89 -9.68 -10.86 -4.59
C ARG A 89 -11.11 -10.42 -4.32
N CYS A 90 -11.46 -9.17 -4.63
CA CYS A 90 -12.86 -8.74 -4.55
C CYS A 90 -13.62 -9.38 -5.70
N THR A 91 -14.13 -10.60 -5.49
CA THR A 91 -14.87 -11.36 -6.50
C THR A 91 -16.29 -10.82 -6.61
N ASP A 92 -16.70 -10.46 -7.83
CA ASP A 92 -18.11 -10.20 -8.23
C ASP A 92 -19.02 -11.45 -8.16
N ASN A 93 -18.65 -12.49 -7.39
CA ASN A 93 -19.34 -13.78 -7.39
C ASN A 93 -19.86 -14.15 -5.99
N PRO A 94 -21.07 -13.70 -5.62
CA PRO A 94 -21.70 -14.00 -4.32
C PRO A 94 -22.19 -15.45 -4.17
N ASN A 95 -21.84 -16.37 -5.08
CA ASN A 95 -22.51 -17.68 -5.22
C ASN A 95 -21.68 -18.91 -4.84
N GLU A 96 -20.48 -18.77 -4.28
CA GLU A 96 -19.84 -19.90 -3.60
C GLU A 96 -20.32 -19.93 -2.14
N GLU A 97 -21.41 -20.66 -1.89
CA GLU A 97 -21.87 -21.01 -0.53
C GLU A 97 -20.81 -21.87 0.18
N PHE A 98 -19.77 -21.23 0.70
CA PHE A 98 -19.04 -21.77 1.83
C PHE A 98 -19.92 -21.60 3.06
N VAL A 99 -20.28 -22.72 3.70
CA VAL A 99 -20.91 -22.71 5.03
C VAL A 99 -19.84 -22.24 6.02
N VAL A 100 -19.65 -20.92 6.11
CA VAL A 100 -18.74 -20.33 7.08
C VAL A 100 -19.41 -20.40 8.45
N GLN A 101 -19.02 -21.40 9.26
CA GLN A 101 -19.57 -21.61 10.59
C GLN A 101 -19.13 -20.54 11.61
N ASP A 102 -18.03 -19.84 11.33
CA ASP A 102 -17.49 -18.79 12.19
C ASP A 102 -17.87 -17.39 11.70
N THR A 103 -18.66 -16.67 12.49
CA THR A 103 -19.13 -15.32 12.15
C THR A 103 -17.98 -14.33 11.93
N GLY A 104 -16.86 -14.50 12.63
CA GLY A 104 -15.66 -13.65 12.45
C GLY A 104 -15.02 -13.83 11.08
N THR A 105 -14.82 -15.08 10.66
CA THR A 105 -14.26 -15.43 9.35
C THR A 105 -15.16 -14.96 8.21
N ALA A 106 -16.49 -15.06 8.35
CA ALA A 106 -17.43 -14.58 7.33
C ALA A 106 -17.33 -13.05 7.13
N ILE A 107 -17.18 -12.29 8.23
CA ILE A 107 -16.96 -10.84 8.18
C ILE A 107 -15.66 -10.52 7.44
N LEU A 108 -14.56 -11.23 7.74
CA LEU A 108 -13.27 -11.01 7.08
C LEU A 108 -13.33 -11.28 5.58
N VAL A 109 -13.96 -12.39 5.17
CA VAL A 109 -14.12 -12.75 3.74
C VAL A 109 -14.98 -11.72 3.00
N ASN A 110 -16.10 -11.28 3.59
CA ASN A 110 -16.95 -10.24 3.00
C ASN A 110 -16.22 -8.90 2.88
N GLU A 111 -15.29 -8.61 3.79
CA GLU A 111 -14.41 -7.45 3.72
C GLU A 111 -13.21 -7.64 2.78
N GLY A 112 -13.07 -8.80 2.12
CA GLY A 112 -11.95 -9.09 1.22
C GLY A 112 -10.62 -9.28 1.96
N ILE A 113 -10.64 -9.73 3.21
CA ILE A 113 -9.46 -9.91 4.06
C ILE A 113 -9.18 -11.41 4.20
N PHE A 114 -8.13 -11.87 3.52
CA PHE A 114 -7.83 -13.30 3.42
C PHE A 114 -6.55 -13.70 4.16
N SER A 115 -5.77 -12.74 4.66
CA SER A 115 -4.49 -13.01 5.33
C SER A 115 -3.99 -11.80 6.14
N ASP A 116 -3.06 -12.05 7.06
CA ASP A 116 -2.33 -11.02 7.81
C ASP A 116 -1.68 -9.98 6.89
N THR A 117 -1.27 -10.39 5.69
CA THR A 117 -0.71 -9.53 4.65
C THR A 117 -1.68 -8.41 4.24
N HIS A 118 -2.99 -8.67 4.22
CA HIS A 118 -3.99 -7.63 3.91
C HIS A 118 -4.03 -6.56 5.02
N LEU A 119 -3.90 -6.97 6.28
CA LEU A 119 -3.85 -6.03 7.42
C LEU A 119 -2.58 -5.18 7.37
N LEU A 120 -1.44 -5.82 7.07
CA LEU A 120 -0.19 -5.10 6.86
C LEU A 120 -0.27 -4.12 5.68
N ALA A 121 -0.90 -4.51 4.57
CA ALA A 121 -1.11 -3.63 3.43
C ALA A 121 -1.96 -2.40 3.79
N MET A 122 -3.04 -2.57 4.56
CA MET A 122 -3.85 -1.44 5.05
C MET A 122 -3.03 -0.50 5.94
N MET A 123 -2.27 -1.05 6.90
CA MET A 123 -1.40 -0.26 7.77
C MET A 123 -0.33 0.50 6.96
N TYR A 124 0.36 -0.19 6.06
CA TYR A 124 1.41 0.39 5.22
C TYR A 124 0.87 1.49 4.30
N CYS A 125 -0.32 1.31 3.71
CA CYS A 125 -1.01 2.36 2.98
C CYS A 125 -1.22 3.60 3.85
N GLY A 126 -1.75 3.42 5.06
CA GLY A 126 -2.00 4.53 5.98
C GLY A 126 -0.73 5.28 6.40
N GLU A 127 0.37 4.55 6.67
CA GLU A 127 1.65 5.18 7.01
C GLU A 127 2.27 5.92 5.83
N MET A 128 2.20 5.37 4.62
CA MET A 128 2.69 6.08 3.43
C MET A 128 1.87 7.33 3.12
N CYS A 129 0.54 7.27 3.31
CA CYS A 129 -0.33 8.44 3.22
C CYS A 129 0.06 9.52 4.24
N TYR A 130 0.30 9.11 5.49
CA TYR A 130 0.80 9.99 6.53
C TYR A 130 2.13 10.65 6.17
N TRP A 131 3.08 9.90 5.61
CA TRP A 131 4.36 10.47 5.17
C TRP A 131 4.20 11.41 3.98
N GLY A 132 3.29 11.12 3.05
CA GLY A 132 2.97 11.99 1.92
C GLY A 132 2.48 13.36 2.40
N LEU A 133 1.49 13.37 3.29
CA LEU A 133 0.96 14.61 3.85
C LEU A 133 1.98 15.35 4.74
N LYS A 134 2.74 14.61 5.54
CA LYS A 134 3.69 15.20 6.49
C LYS A 134 4.93 15.80 5.84
N TYR A 135 5.45 15.17 4.79
CA TYR A 135 6.76 15.52 4.24
C TYR A 135 6.71 16.11 2.83
N CYS A 136 5.70 15.77 2.03
CA CYS A 136 5.60 16.20 0.64
C CYS A 136 4.61 17.36 0.42
N GLY A 137 3.87 17.76 1.47
CA GLY A 137 2.84 18.80 1.40
C GLY A 137 1.60 18.37 0.62
N ASP A 138 0.43 18.82 1.08
CA ASP A 138 -0.84 18.61 0.38
C ASP A 138 -0.93 19.55 -0.81
N GLN A 139 -0.42 19.11 -1.95
CA GLN A 139 -0.88 19.57 -3.24
C GLN A 139 -0.92 18.34 -4.14
N GLY A 140 -2.10 18.01 -4.65
CA GLY A 140 -2.30 17.03 -5.71
C GLY A 140 -1.53 17.47 -6.96
N THR A 141 -0.22 17.23 -6.99
CA THR A 141 0.63 17.57 -8.12
C THR A 141 0.61 16.41 -9.10
N GLU A 142 0.12 16.72 -10.29
CA GLU A 142 0.13 15.91 -11.50
C GLU A 142 1.56 15.47 -11.83
N LEU A 143 1.75 14.18 -12.09
CA LEU A 143 3.06 13.66 -12.47
C LEU A 143 3.17 13.70 -14.01
N HIS A 144 3.70 14.78 -14.58
CA HIS A 144 4.14 14.78 -15.97
C HIS A 144 5.52 14.12 -16.09
N ARG A 145 5.55 12.88 -16.59
CA ARG A 145 6.57 12.42 -17.55
C ARG A 145 5.97 11.30 -18.39
N GLU A 146 5.66 11.65 -19.63
CA GLU A 146 5.05 10.79 -20.64
C GLU A 146 5.95 9.59 -21.01
N LEU A 147 5.33 8.41 -21.04
CA LEU A 147 5.68 7.30 -21.92
C LEU A 147 4.36 6.86 -22.60
N PRO A 148 4.33 6.56 -23.91
CA PRO A 148 3.07 6.41 -24.64
C PRO A 148 2.45 5.03 -24.39
N GLY A 149 1.31 5.02 -23.68
CA GLY A 149 0.42 3.86 -23.55
C GLY A 149 0.09 3.49 -22.11
N SER A 150 -1.15 3.76 -21.68
CA SER A 150 -1.74 3.54 -20.33
C SER A 150 -1.18 4.49 -19.27
N SER A 151 -1.92 5.05 -18.32
CA SER A 151 -3.25 4.77 -17.75
C SER A 151 -3.72 6.06 -17.07
N GLU A 152 -4.99 6.14 -16.69
CA GLU A 152 -5.67 7.31 -16.12
C GLU A 152 -4.84 8.07 -15.06
N ASN A 153 -4.85 9.40 -15.16
CA ASN A 153 -4.29 10.30 -14.16
C ASN A 153 -5.08 10.17 -12.84
N ILE A 154 -4.71 9.20 -12.01
CA ILE A 154 -5.31 9.07 -10.68
C ILE A 154 -4.69 10.15 -9.79
N ILE A 155 -5.42 11.24 -9.63
CA ILE A 155 -5.19 12.18 -8.52
C ILE A 155 -5.32 11.35 -7.24
N MET A 156 -4.21 11.21 -6.52
CA MET A 156 -4.16 10.42 -5.29
C MET A 156 -4.36 11.35 -4.10
N ASP A 157 -5.53 11.24 -3.47
CA ASP A 157 -5.81 11.89 -2.19
C ASP A 157 -5.23 11.01 -1.06
N PHE A 158 -4.09 11.44 -0.50
CA PHE A 158 -3.46 10.72 0.60
C PHE A 158 -4.35 10.69 1.84
N GLN A 159 -5.10 11.75 2.12
CA GLN A 159 -5.95 11.80 3.31
C GLN A 159 -7.09 10.80 3.18
N GLU A 160 -7.85 10.85 2.10
CA GLU A 160 -9.00 9.96 1.88
C GLU A 160 -8.58 8.48 1.89
N ILE A 161 -7.53 8.14 1.15
CA ILE A 161 -7.01 6.75 1.09
C ILE A 161 -6.52 6.31 2.47
N GLY A 162 -5.76 7.16 3.15
CA GLY A 162 -5.23 6.86 4.48
C GLY A 162 -6.34 6.63 5.50
N GLU A 163 -7.36 7.49 5.52
CA GLU A 163 -8.52 7.37 6.41
C GLU A 163 -9.30 6.08 6.15
N LYS A 164 -9.59 5.78 4.87
CA LYS A 164 -10.29 4.56 4.47
C LYS A 164 -9.55 3.31 4.95
N MET A 165 -8.24 3.22 4.66
CA MET A 165 -7.44 2.04 4.99
C MET A 165 -7.27 1.84 6.50
N LEU A 166 -6.96 2.89 7.24
CA LEU A 166 -6.73 2.78 8.68
C LEU A 166 -8.02 2.54 9.47
N THR A 167 -9.15 3.12 9.03
CA THR A 167 -10.45 2.84 9.64
C THR A 167 -10.81 1.37 9.49
N LYS A 168 -10.63 0.80 8.29
CA LYS A 168 -10.86 -0.62 8.03
C LYS A 168 -9.94 -1.51 8.86
N TYR A 169 -8.64 -1.20 8.90
CA TYR A 169 -7.66 -1.92 9.73
C TYR A 169 -8.09 -1.96 11.20
N ILE A 170 -8.45 -0.81 11.80
CA ILE A 170 -8.86 -0.75 13.21
C ILE A 170 -10.13 -1.55 13.45
N ALA A 171 -11.15 -1.40 12.59
CA ALA A 171 -12.43 -2.10 12.73
C ALA A 171 -12.23 -3.64 12.75
N VAL A 172 -11.32 -4.14 11.91
CA VAL A 172 -11.02 -5.56 11.80
C VAL A 172 -10.17 -6.05 12.98
N CYS A 173 -9.12 -5.32 13.33
CA CYS A 173 -8.22 -5.67 14.43
C CYS A 173 -8.91 -5.62 15.80
N GLU A 174 -9.81 -4.67 16.04
CA GLU A 174 -10.53 -4.54 17.32
C GLU A 174 -11.86 -5.30 17.35
N GLY A 175 -12.34 -5.76 16.19
CA GLY A 175 -13.53 -6.59 16.03
C GLY A 175 -13.17 -8.07 15.87
N PRO A 176 -13.33 -8.65 14.66
CA PRO A 176 -13.17 -10.09 14.43
C PRO A 176 -11.78 -10.63 14.83
N LEU A 177 -10.73 -9.79 14.82
CA LEU A 177 -9.37 -10.21 15.16
C LEU A 177 -8.88 -9.75 16.54
N ARG A 178 -9.76 -9.30 17.44
CA ARG A 178 -9.38 -8.75 18.76
C ARG A 178 -8.44 -9.64 19.58
N SER A 179 -8.59 -10.97 19.50
CA SER A 179 -7.77 -11.93 20.22
C SER A 179 -6.40 -12.21 19.59
N HIS A 180 -6.11 -11.66 18.40
CA HIS A 180 -4.92 -11.98 17.61
C HIS A 180 -3.74 -11.01 17.83
N GLY A 181 -3.88 -10.06 18.75
CA GLY A 181 -2.75 -9.24 19.23
C GLY A 181 -2.28 -8.12 18.30
N TRP A 182 -3.07 -7.75 17.29
CA TRP A 182 -2.78 -6.61 16.41
C TRP A 182 -2.79 -5.27 17.17
N ASP A 183 -1.76 -4.44 16.96
CA ASP A 183 -1.68 -3.11 17.56
C ASP A 183 -2.33 -2.04 16.66
N THR A 184 -3.25 -1.28 17.25
CA THR A 184 -3.97 -0.19 16.57
C THR A 184 -3.53 1.21 17.02
N LYS A 185 -2.60 1.33 17.97
CA LYS A 185 -2.16 2.62 18.53
C LYS A 185 -1.62 3.55 17.45
N ASN A 186 -0.77 3.05 16.56
CA ASN A 186 -0.17 3.85 15.50
C ASN A 186 -1.23 4.27 14.45
N ALA A 187 -2.14 3.36 14.08
CA ALA A 187 -3.23 3.67 13.16
C ALA A 187 -4.13 4.80 13.69
N LYS A 188 -4.52 4.72 14.98
CA LYS A 188 -5.29 5.76 15.66
C LYS A 188 -4.57 7.10 15.68
N ARG A 189 -3.27 7.10 16.04
CA ARG A 189 -2.42 8.30 16.03
C ARG A 189 -2.38 8.98 14.65
N ILE A 190 -2.34 8.19 13.57
CA ILE A 190 -2.32 8.72 12.20
C ILE A 190 -3.70 9.28 11.81
N LEU A 191 -4.79 8.58 12.13
CA LEU A 191 -6.14 9.10 11.89
C LEU A 191 -6.39 10.43 12.61
N ASP A 192 -5.92 10.56 13.85
CA ASP A 192 -6.05 11.81 14.58
C ASP A 192 -5.24 12.95 13.95
N TYR A 193 -4.11 12.64 13.30
CA TYR A 193 -3.38 13.60 12.48
C TYR A 193 -4.18 14.03 11.25
N PHE A 194 -4.84 13.11 10.54
CA PHE A 194 -5.68 13.45 9.38
C PHE A 194 -6.84 14.38 9.76
N LYS A 195 -7.52 14.11 10.88
CA LYS A 195 -8.58 14.98 11.40
C LYS A 195 -8.11 16.42 11.70
N GLN A 196 -6.86 16.58 12.13
CA GLN A 196 -6.29 17.91 12.40
C GLN A 196 -6.01 18.70 11.13
N LEU A 197 -5.85 18.05 9.97
CA LEU A 197 -5.65 18.73 8.69
C LEU A 197 -6.96 19.26 8.09
N SER A 198 -8.09 18.66 8.45
CA SER A 198 -9.43 19.05 7.98
C SER A 198 -10.18 20.00 8.93
N SER A 199 -9.57 20.37 10.06
CA SER A 199 -10.10 21.30 11.07
C SER A 199 -9.58 22.72 10.86
#